data_AF-A0A382GM93-F1
#
_entry.id   AF-A0A382GM93-F1
#
_cell.length_a   1.000
_cell.length_b   1.000
_cell.length_c   1.000
_cell.angle_alpha   90.00
_cell.angle_beta   90.00
_cell.angle_gamma   90.00
#
_symmetry.space_group_name_H-M   'P 1'
#
loop_
_entity.id
_entity.type
_entity.pdbx_description
1 polymer ?
#
loop_
_entity_poly.entity_id
_entity_poly.type
_entity_poly.pdbx_seq_one_letter_code
_entity_poly.pdbx_strand_id
1 'polypeptide(L)' 'MVATPELLDPNFHRVVVLMLEHNEDGALGLVLNRPRLIGGAAAVPQWEDRLAAPGYLHTGGPVSEDSIIG' A
#
# COMPACT_ATOMS: atom_id res chain seq x y z
N MET A 1 5.53 -1.51 10.76
CA MET A 1 6.13 -2.80 11.18
C MET A 1 7.00 -3.32 10.04
N VAL A 2 8.16 -3.92 10.34
CA VAL A 2 8.96 -4.64 9.34
C VAL A 2 8.58 -6.10 9.45
N ALA A 3 8.06 -6.70 8.38
CA ALA A 3 7.72 -8.13 8.42
C ALA A 3 8.99 -8.95 8.66
N THR A 4 8.97 -9.81 9.68
CA THR A 4 10.05 -10.77 9.93
C THR A 4 10.13 -11.76 8.76
N PRO A 5 11.34 -12.20 8.36
CA PRO A 5 11.53 -13.07 7.18
C PRO A 5 10.76 -14.40 7.22
N GLU A 6 10.32 -14.82 8.41
CA GLU A 6 9.65 -16.10 8.68
C GLU A 6 8.12 -16.06 8.41
N LEU A 7 7.56 -14.90 8.05
CA LEU A 7 6.15 -14.82 7.63
C LEU A 7 5.98 -15.48 6.26
N LEU A 8 5.47 -16.72 6.27
CA LEU A 8 5.17 -17.52 5.07
C LEU A 8 3.85 -17.12 4.38
N ASP A 9 3.13 -16.13 4.91
CA ASP A 9 1.91 -15.63 4.28
C ASP A 9 2.27 -14.90 2.96
N PRO A 10 1.75 -15.33 1.80
CA PRO A 10 2.07 -14.75 0.50
C PRO A 10 1.73 -13.24 0.41
N ASN A 11 0.82 -12.73 1.25
CA ASN A 11 0.49 -11.30 1.29
C ASN A 11 1.57 -10.46 1.97
N PHE A 12 2.39 -11.05 2.84
CA PHE A 12 3.34 -10.33 3.71
C PHE A 12 4.81 -10.73 3.53
N HIS A 13 5.08 -11.78 2.74
CA HIS A 13 6.44 -12.19 2.44
C HIS A 13 7.27 -11.04 1.82
N ARG A 14 8.34 -10.63 2.52
CA ARG A 14 9.24 -9.51 2.19
C ARG A 14 8.53 -8.15 2.05
N VAL A 15 7.46 -7.90 2.79
CA VAL A 15 6.69 -6.65 2.71
C VAL A 15 7.06 -5.66 3.81
N VAL A 16 7.13 -4.38 3.44
CA VAL A 16 7.26 -3.25 4.39
C VAL A 16 5.88 -2.64 4.58
N VAL A 17 5.35 -2.71 5.81
CA VAL A 17 4.03 -2.17 6.17
C VAL A 17 4.20 -0.91 7.03
N LEU A 18 3.74 0.23 6.54
CA LEU A 18 3.57 1.44 7.32
C LEU A 18 2.29 1.31 8.15
N MET A 19 2.37 1.40 9.47
CA MET A 19 1.17 1.37 10.32
C MET A 19 0.58 2.78 10.41
N LEU A 20 -0.69 2.93 10.06
CA LEU A 20 -1.42 4.20 10.13
C LEU A 20 -2.24 4.29 11.42
N GLU A 21 -2.84 3.18 11.85
CA GLU A 21 -3.65 3.12 13.07
C GLU A 21 -3.54 1.75 13.74
N HIS A 22 -3.56 1.72 15.07
CA HIS A 22 -3.67 0.50 15.86
C HIS A 22 -4.48 0.77 17.13
N ASN A 23 -5.58 0.05 17.30
CA ASN A 23 -6.51 0.17 18.42
C ASN A 23 -7.03 -1.23 18.81
N GLU A 24 -7.96 -1.30 19.76
CA GLU A 24 -8.52 -2.57 20.25
C GLU A 24 -9.32 -3.33 19.19
N ASP A 25 -9.82 -2.64 18.16
CA ASP A 25 -10.59 -3.22 17.06
C ASP A 25 -9.70 -3.75 15.91
N GLY A 26 -8.41 -3.40 15.91
CA GLY A 26 -7.44 -3.94 14.96
C GLY A 26 -6.31 -2.99 14.59
N ALA A 27 -5.81 -3.15 13.36
CA ALA A 27 -4.67 -2.39 12.85
C ALA A 27 -4.87 -2.06 11.36
N LEU A 28 -4.62 -0.80 10.99
CA LEU A 28 -4.61 -0.32 9.61
C LEU A 28 -3.16 -0.05 9.19
N GLY A 29 -2.72 -0.71 8.12
CA GLY A 29 -1.39 -0.50 7.56
C GLY A 29 -1.40 -0.43 6.05
N LEU A 30 -0.35 0.17 5.48
CA LEU A 30 -0.15 0.37 4.05
C LEU A 30 1.15 -0.29 3.60
N VAL A 31 1.08 -1.12 2.55
CA VAL A 31 2.24 -1.79 1.95
C VAL A 31 2.99 -0.82 1.02
N LEU A 32 4.26 -0.56 1.33
CA LEU A 32 5.07 0.43 0.59
C LEU A 32 5.85 -0.18 -0.59
N ASN A 33 6.28 -1.44 -0.49
CA ASN A 33 7.26 -2.02 -1.41
C ASN A 33 6.66 -2.98 -2.46
N ARG A 34 5.37 -2.86 -2.77
CA ARG A 34 4.70 -3.56 -3.89
C ARG A 34 4.08 -2.56 -4.87
N PRO A 35 4.89 -1.97 -5.77
CA PRO A 35 4.35 -1.11 -6.82
C PRO A 35 3.49 -1.94 -7.79
N ARG A 36 2.34 -1.41 -8.19
CA ARG A 36 1.59 -1.88 -9.35
C ARG A 36 2.08 -1.11 -10.58
N LEU A 37 2.17 -1.78 -11.72
CA LEU A 37 2.47 -1.16 -13.01
C LEU A 37 1.26 -0.41 -13.59
N ILE A 38 0.52 0.30 -12.73
CA ILE A 38 -0.63 1.13 -13.10
C ILE A 38 -0.23 2.58 -12.83
N GLY A 39 -0.32 3.42 -13.87
CA GLY A 39 -0.07 4.85 -13.75
C GLY A 39 -1.15 5.52 -12.90
N GLY A 40 -0.75 6.19 -11.82
CA GLY A 40 -1.64 6.86 -10.88
C GLY A 40 -2.50 7.95 -11.51
N ALA A 41 -2.00 8.63 -12.54
CA ALA A 41 -2.77 9.64 -13.28
C ALA A 41 -4.00 9.04 -13.98
N ALA A 42 -3.90 7.81 -14.50
CA ALA A 42 -5.03 7.13 -15.15
C ALA A 42 -6.07 6.61 -14.13
N ALA A 43 -5.62 6.26 -12.92
CA ALA A 43 -6.48 5.72 -11.88
C ALA A 43 -7.12 6.81 -11.00
N VAL A 44 -6.41 7.93 -10.79
CA VAL A 44 -6.81 9.03 -9.88
C VAL A 44 -6.46 10.39 -10.50
N PRO A 45 -7.17 10.81 -11.57
CA PRO A 45 -6.80 12.00 -12.34
C PRO A 45 -6.72 13.28 -11.50
N GLN A 46 -7.55 13.40 -10.46
CA GLN A 46 -7.55 14.59 -9.59
C GLN A 46 -6.24 14.81 -8.80
N TRP A 47 -5.37 13.80 -8.72
CA TRP A 47 -4.10 13.86 -7.98
C TRP A 47 -2.87 13.85 -8.88
N GLU A 48 -3.04 13.95 -10.21
CA GLU A 48 -1.95 13.91 -11.18
C GLU A 48 -0.79 14.86 -10.81
N ASP A 49 -1.09 16.11 -10.44
CA ASP A 49 -0.10 17.12 -10.05
C ASP A 49 0.60 16.84 -8.70
N ARG A 50 0.11 15.87 -7.92
CA ARG A 50 0.63 15.49 -6.60
C ARG A 50 1.43 14.19 -6.61
N LEU A 51 1.48 13.49 -7.74
CA LEU A 51 2.19 12.21 -7.85
C LEU A 51 3.70 12.44 -7.97
N ALA A 52 4.48 11.85 -7.06
CA ALA A 52 5.92 11.78 -7.21
C ALA A 52 6.28 10.82 -8.36
N ALA A 53 7.22 11.21 -9.23
CA ALA A 53 7.71 10.34 -10.30
C ALA A 53 8.27 9.02 -9.72
N PRO A 54 7.96 7.85 -10.31
CA PRO A 54 7.30 7.61 -11.60
C PRO A 54 5.75 7.60 -11.59
N GLY A 55 5.11 7.94 -10.47
CA GLY A 55 3.66 8.07 -10.38
C GLY A 55 2.90 6.74 -10.41
N TYR A 56 3.51 5.65 -9.95
CA TYR A 56 2.83 4.36 -9.86
C TYR A 56 1.98 4.24 -8.60
N LEU A 57 0.86 3.52 -8.72
CA LEU A 57 0.09 3.10 -7.55
C LEU A 57 0.79 1.95 -6.84
N HIS A 58 0.63 1.89 -5.51
CA HIS A 58 1.10 0.79 -4.69
C HIS A 58 -0.10 -0.01 -4.19
N THR A 59 0.04 -1.34 -4.09
CA THR A 59 -1.01 -2.16 -3.45
C THR A 59 -0.98 -1.89 -1.95
N GLY A 60 -2.07 -1.41 -1.34
CA GLY A 60 -2.12 -1.07 0.08
C GLY A 60 -2.15 -2.28 1.03
N GLY A 61 -2.66 -3.43 0.57
CA GLY A 61 -2.85 -4.66 1.35
C GLY A 61 -4.00 -5.49 0.77
N PRO A 62 -4.31 -6.66 1.33
CA PRO A 62 -5.39 -7.54 0.83
C PRO A 62 -6.81 -7.07 1.23
N VAL A 63 -6.92 -6.01 2.02
CA VAL A 63 -8.19 -5.48 2.52
C VAL A 63 -8.46 -4.14 1.83
N SER A 64 -9.69 -3.96 1.34
CA SER A 64 -10.15 -2.72 0.68
C SER A 64 -9.33 -2.33 -0.57
N GLU A 65 -9.13 -3.27 -1.50
CA GLU A 65 -8.39 -3.02 -2.75
C GLU A 65 -8.99 -1.93 -3.65
N ASP A 66 -10.26 -1.55 -3.44
CA ASP A 66 -10.96 -0.50 -4.19
C ASP A 66 -10.84 0.90 -3.57
N SER A 67 -10.08 1.04 -2.47
CA SER A 67 -9.87 2.33 -1.79
C SER A 67 -8.48 2.91 -2.05
N ILE A 68 -8.41 4.23 -2.18
CA ILE A 68 -7.17 4.97 -2.44
C ILE A 68 -6.90 5.93 -1.28
N ILE A 69 -5.64 5.96 -0.83
CA ILE A 69 -5.14 6.85 0.23
C ILE A 69 -3.97 7.66 -0.34
N GLY A 70 -3.95 8.98 -0.12
CA GLY A 70 -2.89 9.89 -0.59
C GLY A 70 -3.01 11.29 -0.02
#